data_AF-A0A1D2A3S2-F1
#
_entry.id   AF-A0A1D2A3S2-F1
#
_cell.length_a   1.000
_cell.length_b   1.000
_cell.length_c   1.000
_cell.angle_alpha   90.00
_cell.angle_beta   90.00
_cell.angle_gamma   90.00
#
_symmetry.space_group_name_H-M   'P 1'
#
loop_
_entity.id
_entity.type
_entity.pdbx_description
1 polymer ?
#
loop_
_entity_poly.entity_id
_entity_poly.type
_entity_poly.pdbx_seq_one_letter_code
_entity_poly.pdbx_strand_id
1 'polypeptide(L)'
;RERRAPETSSTAHHRPNLQLSYTSESLQQQDYELHLLPGLHFPVRYYDTVDYRLRASLATIRSRLISLQPQVRCDNNTLEAALVLVKNLGFWDHCSLVCCLWLAMKLIAVRTAAPCRSLICSASSVCPAELSWRELEVCKALNWDLSALLREAGVVR
;
A
#
# COMPACT_ATOMS: atom_id res chain seq x y z
N ARG A 1 72.02 -9.84 -9.64
CA ARG A 1 71.83 -11.21 -10.18
C ARG A 1 70.32 -11.45 -10.28
N GLU A 2 69.64 -10.90 -11.28
CA GLU A 2 69.40 -11.47 -12.63
C GLU A 2 68.75 -12.86 -12.63
N ARG A 3 67.48 -12.92 -13.07
CA ARG A 3 66.94 -13.66 -14.24
C ARG A 3 65.40 -13.59 -14.19
N ARG A 4 64.78 -12.76 -15.05
CA ARG A 4 64.15 -13.07 -16.35
C ARG A 4 62.84 -13.87 -16.27
N ALA A 5 61.79 -13.25 -16.79
CA ALA A 5 60.51 -13.84 -17.18
C ALA A 5 60.65 -14.85 -18.32
N PRO A 6 59.56 -15.57 -18.64
CA PRO A 6 59.10 -15.61 -20.02
C PRO A 6 57.64 -15.11 -20.15
N GLU A 7 57.45 -14.24 -21.14
CA GLU A 7 56.16 -13.92 -21.73
C GLU A 7 55.72 -15.07 -22.64
N THR A 8 54.44 -15.45 -22.58
CA THR A 8 53.73 -16.09 -23.70
C THR A 8 52.27 -15.62 -23.74
N SER A 9 52.02 -14.66 -24.62
CA SER A 9 50.93 -14.61 -25.60
C SER A 9 49.48 -14.98 -25.20
N SER A 10 48.64 -13.94 -25.18
CA SER A 10 47.43 -13.78 -26.00
C SER A 10 46.32 -14.84 -25.91
N THR A 11 45.24 -14.47 -25.22
CA THR A 11 43.92 -14.37 -25.84
C THR A 11 43.06 -13.34 -25.10
N ALA A 12 42.59 -12.37 -25.87
CA ALA A 12 41.63 -11.37 -25.45
C ALA A 12 40.31 -12.05 -25.02
N HIS A 13 39.96 -11.94 -23.75
CA HIS A 13 38.57 -12.04 -23.33
C HIS A 13 38.05 -10.64 -23.05
N HIS A 14 37.56 -10.03 -24.13
CA HIS A 14 36.52 -9.00 -24.06
C HIS A 14 35.47 -9.44 -23.06
N ARG A 15 35.39 -8.77 -21.91
CA ARG A 15 34.16 -8.77 -21.12
C ARG A 15 33.16 -7.95 -21.92
N PRO A 16 32.04 -8.52 -22.40
CA PRO A 16 30.99 -7.68 -22.95
C PRO A 16 30.43 -6.85 -21.80
N ASN A 17 30.59 -5.53 -21.91
CA ASN A 17 29.72 -4.57 -21.25
C ASN A 17 28.29 -4.91 -21.70
N LEU A 18 27.55 -5.66 -20.87
CA LEU A 18 26.11 -5.78 -20.99
C LEU A 18 25.52 -4.43 -20.56
N GLN A 19 25.60 -3.45 -21.47
CA GLN A 19 24.62 -2.39 -21.53
C GLN A 19 23.26 -3.07 -21.74
N LEU A 20 22.48 -3.16 -20.68
CA LEU A 20 21.06 -3.46 -20.76
C LEU A 20 20.39 -2.27 -21.47
N SER A 21 20.39 -2.32 -22.80
CA SER A 21 19.50 -1.52 -23.63
C SER A 21 18.06 -1.94 -23.31
N TYR A 22 17.38 -1.16 -22.49
CA TYR A 22 15.94 -1.26 -22.31
C TYR A 22 15.26 -0.87 -23.63
N THR A 23 14.93 -1.86 -24.45
CA THR A 23 13.95 -1.69 -25.52
C THR A 23 12.57 -1.75 -24.88
N SER A 24 11.87 -0.62 -24.89
CA SER A 24 10.56 -0.36 -24.28
C SER A 24 9.38 -1.06 -24.97
N GLU A 25 9.55 -2.29 -25.44
CA GLU A 25 8.54 -3.02 -26.21
C GLU A 25 8.53 -4.50 -25.80
N SER A 26 8.01 -4.80 -24.61
CA SER A 26 7.49 -6.13 -24.24
C SER A 26 6.94 -6.18 -22.81
N LEU A 27 6.24 -5.12 -22.37
CA LEU A 27 5.21 -5.28 -21.35
C LEU A 27 3.95 -5.79 -22.06
N GLN A 28 3.99 -7.05 -22.49
CA GLN A 28 2.76 -7.76 -22.81
C GLN A 28 1.95 -7.84 -21.51
N GLN A 29 0.88 -7.05 -21.47
CA GLN A 29 -0.23 -7.19 -20.55
C GLN A 29 -0.62 -8.67 -20.50
N GLN A 30 -0.21 -9.37 -19.45
CA GLN A 30 -0.97 -10.51 -18.99
C GLN A 30 -2.18 -9.92 -18.26
N ASP A 31 -3.26 -9.75 -19.03
CA ASP A 31 -4.59 -9.42 -18.55
C ASP A 31 -5.03 -10.49 -17.54
N TYR A 32 -4.74 -10.25 -16.26
CA TYR A 32 -5.50 -10.86 -15.19
C TYR A 32 -6.86 -10.15 -15.16
N GLU A 33 -7.82 -10.67 -15.93
CA GLU A 33 -9.22 -10.33 -15.77
C GLU A 33 -9.68 -10.73 -14.36
N LEU A 34 -9.54 -9.79 -13.41
CA LEU A 34 -10.35 -9.80 -12.21
C LEU A 34 -11.78 -9.50 -12.66
N HIS A 35 -12.59 -10.55 -12.81
CA HIS A 35 -14.02 -10.42 -13.07
C HIS A 35 -14.64 -9.53 -11.99
N LEU A 36 -14.83 -8.26 -12.33
CA LEU A 36 -15.60 -7.30 -11.57
C LEU A 36 -17.04 -7.82 -11.48
N LEU A 37 -17.58 -7.87 -10.27
CA LEU A 37 -18.97 -8.25 -10.01
C LEU A 37 -19.93 -7.45 -10.92
N PRO A 38 -21.00 -8.05 -11.46
CA PRO A 38 -21.94 -7.34 -12.33
C PRO A 38 -22.63 -6.23 -11.53
N GLY A 39 -22.47 -4.97 -11.95
CA GLY A 39 -23.27 -3.84 -11.44
C GLY A 39 -22.52 -2.59 -10.95
N LEU A 40 -21.19 -2.55 -10.97
CA LEU A 40 -20.42 -1.35 -10.64
C LEU A 40 -19.63 -0.85 -11.84
N HIS A 41 -20.28 -0.04 -12.68
CA HIS A 41 -19.58 0.78 -13.67
C HIS A 41 -18.96 1.98 -12.98
N PHE A 42 -17.64 1.94 -12.74
CA PHE A 42 -16.85 3.14 -12.49
C PHE A 42 -16.23 3.59 -13.82
N PRO A 43 -16.35 4.87 -14.21
CA PRO A 43 -15.72 5.37 -15.43
C PRO A 43 -14.20 5.42 -15.22
N VAL A 44 -13.51 4.45 -15.83
CA VAL A 44 -12.06 4.27 -15.85
C VAL A 44 -11.40 5.48 -16.54
N ARG A 45 -10.76 6.35 -15.75
CA ARG A 45 -9.95 7.47 -16.25
C ARG A 45 -8.73 7.62 -15.36
N TYR A 46 -7.56 7.09 -15.74
CA TYR A 46 -6.19 7.37 -15.23
C TYR A 46 -5.92 7.36 -13.70
N TYR A 47 -6.94 7.31 -12.85
CA TYR A 47 -6.92 7.21 -11.39
C TYR A 47 -6.85 5.74 -10.92
N ASP A 48 -7.01 4.77 -11.83
CA ASP A 48 -7.14 3.36 -11.48
C ASP A 48 -5.84 2.70 -11.01
N THR A 49 -4.66 3.14 -11.47
CA THR A 49 -3.40 2.53 -11.02
C THR A 49 -3.05 2.91 -9.58
N VAL A 50 -3.33 4.16 -9.19
CA VAL A 50 -3.12 4.65 -7.82
C VAL A 50 -4.13 3.99 -6.89
N ASP A 51 -5.41 3.96 -7.27
CA ASP A 51 -6.45 3.28 -6.50
C ASP A 51 -6.18 1.77 -6.38
N TYR A 52 -5.68 1.12 -7.42
CA TYR A 52 -5.30 -0.29 -7.38
C TYR A 52 -4.14 -0.54 -6.41
N ARG A 53 -3.07 0.26 -6.46
CA ARG A 53 -1.92 0.15 -5.55
C ARG A 53 -2.32 0.38 -4.10
N LEU A 54 -3.19 1.35 -3.84
CA LEU A 54 -3.77 1.62 -2.53
C LEU A 54 -4.58 0.43 -2.02
N ARG A 55 -5.50 -0.08 -2.84
CA ARG A 55 -6.32 -1.28 -2.54
C ARG A 55 -5.44 -2.49 -2.24
N ALA A 56 -4.43 -2.76 -3.06
CA ALA A 56 -3.51 -3.89 -2.87
C ALA A 56 -2.69 -3.78 -1.57
N SER A 57 -2.20 -2.57 -1.27
CA SER A 57 -1.44 -2.31 -0.03
C SER A 57 -2.31 -2.51 1.21
N LEU A 58 -3.51 -1.95 1.22
CA LEU A 58 -4.47 -2.12 2.31
C LEU A 58 -4.95 -3.56 2.46
N ALA A 59 -5.19 -4.28 1.36
CA ALA A 59 -5.54 -5.70 1.38
C ALA A 59 -4.42 -6.56 1.98
N THR A 60 -3.16 -6.23 1.66
CA THR A 60 -1.98 -6.90 2.24
C THR A 60 -1.92 -6.70 3.76
N ILE A 61 -2.09 -5.46 4.24
CA ILE A 61 -2.08 -5.14 5.67
C ILE A 61 -3.23 -5.86 6.38
N ARG A 62 -4.43 -5.86 5.79
CA ARG A 62 -5.59 -6.60 6.32
C ARG A 62 -5.31 -8.09 6.44
N SER A 63 -4.75 -8.72 5.41
CA SER A 63 -4.44 -10.15 5.42
C SER A 63 -3.51 -10.49 6.60
N ARG A 64 -2.49 -9.66 6.84
CA ARG A 64 -1.60 -9.78 8.00
C ARG A 64 -2.31 -9.54 9.33
N LEU A 65 -3.22 -8.58 9.42
CA LEU A 65 -3.99 -8.35 10.65
C LEU A 65 -4.86 -9.55 11.03
N ILE A 66 -5.52 -10.15 10.04
CA ILE A 66 -6.33 -11.36 10.24
C ILE A 66 -5.46 -12.54 10.68
N SER A 67 -4.25 -12.68 10.13
CA SER A 67 -3.33 -13.76 10.52
C SER A 67 -2.70 -13.54 11.90
N LEU A 68 -2.47 -12.29 12.32
CA LEU A 68 -1.87 -11.96 13.61
C LEU A 68 -2.83 -12.11 14.80
N GLN A 69 -4.14 -11.95 14.61
CA GLN A 69 -5.11 -12.25 15.66
C GLN A 69 -6.48 -12.61 15.09
N PRO A 70 -7.11 -13.71 15.53
CA PRO A 70 -8.40 -14.17 15.00
C PRO A 70 -9.60 -13.26 15.34
N GLN A 71 -9.39 -12.17 16.09
CA GLN A 71 -10.45 -11.25 16.55
C GLN A 71 -10.36 -9.85 15.92
N VAL A 72 -9.35 -9.58 15.08
CA VAL A 72 -9.23 -8.26 14.43
C VAL A 72 -10.24 -8.18 13.29
N ARG A 73 -11.33 -7.43 13.50
CA ARG A 73 -12.33 -7.15 12.46
C ARG A 73 -11.86 -6.01 11.57
N CYS A 74 -11.04 -6.35 10.58
CA CYS A 74 -10.76 -5.47 9.44
C CYS A 74 -11.58 -5.97 8.24
N ASP A 75 -12.85 -5.60 8.18
CA ASP A 75 -13.78 -5.99 7.13
C ASP A 75 -13.65 -5.11 5.87
N ASN A 76 -14.45 -5.41 4.84
CA ASN A 76 -14.46 -4.61 3.61
C ASN A 76 -14.89 -3.15 3.88
N ASN A 77 -15.81 -2.92 4.83
CA ASN A 77 -16.26 -1.58 5.18
C ASN A 77 -15.12 -0.75 5.78
N THR A 78 -14.29 -1.37 6.63
CA THR A 78 -13.09 -0.76 7.19
C THR A 78 -12.08 -0.39 6.11
N LEU A 79 -11.89 -1.27 5.12
CA LEU A 79 -11.02 -0.99 3.97
C LEU A 79 -11.54 0.16 3.10
N GLU A 80 -12.83 0.15 2.77
CA GLU A 80 -13.45 1.20 1.95
C GLU A 80 -13.42 2.55 2.69
N ALA A 81 -13.66 2.56 4.01
CA ALA A 81 -13.48 3.77 4.83
C ALA A 81 -12.03 4.28 4.77
N ALA A 82 -11.04 3.39 4.90
CA ALA A 82 -9.64 3.78 4.79
C ALA A 82 -9.33 4.40 3.41
N LEU A 83 -9.87 3.82 2.32
CA LEU A 83 -9.71 4.35 0.97
C LEU A 83 -10.35 5.73 0.83
N VAL A 84 -11.54 5.96 1.39
CA VAL A 84 -12.20 7.27 1.38
C VAL A 84 -11.30 8.31 2.08
N LEU A 85 -10.74 7.99 3.24
CA LEU A 85 -9.84 8.89 3.96
C LEU A 85 -8.58 9.18 3.15
N VAL A 86 -7.95 8.17 2.54
CA VAL A 86 -6.76 8.36 1.69
C VAL A 86 -7.06 9.21 0.46
N LYS A 87 -8.21 9.02 -0.18
CA LYS A 87 -8.63 9.82 -1.33
C LYS A 87 -8.78 11.30 -0.97
N ASN A 88 -9.36 11.58 0.20
CA ASN A 88 -9.57 12.96 0.66
C ASN A 88 -8.29 13.63 1.19
N LEU A 89 -7.25 12.87 1.53
CA LEU A 89 -5.93 13.43 1.86
C LEU A 89 -5.21 14.05 0.65
N GLY A 90 -5.49 13.57 -0.57
CA GLY A 90 -4.85 14.05 -1.80
C GLY A 90 -3.38 13.61 -1.98
N PHE A 91 -2.73 13.09 -0.94
CA PHE A 91 -1.41 12.48 -0.97
C PHE A 91 -1.33 11.33 0.03
N TRP A 92 -0.40 10.39 -0.19
CA TRP A 92 -0.19 9.28 0.73
C TRP A 92 1.24 8.76 0.69
N ASP A 93 1.73 8.39 1.86
CA ASP A 93 2.85 7.50 2.06
C ASP A 93 2.36 6.24 2.81
N HIS A 94 3.23 5.26 3.02
CA HIS A 94 2.89 4.02 3.72
C HIS A 94 2.31 4.29 5.13
N CYS A 95 2.91 5.23 5.87
CA CYS A 95 2.46 5.58 7.22
C CYS A 95 1.07 6.23 7.22
N SER A 96 0.77 7.10 6.27
CA SER A 96 -0.55 7.74 6.10
C SER A 96 -1.61 6.72 5.74
N LEU A 97 -1.29 5.76 4.86
CA LEU A 97 -2.19 4.67 4.49
C LEU A 97 -2.55 3.81 5.70
N VAL A 98 -1.55 3.43 6.48
CA VAL A 98 -1.73 2.67 7.74
C VAL A 98 -2.53 3.50 8.76
N CYS A 99 -2.29 4.80 8.82
CA CYS A 99 -3.01 5.72 9.67
C CYS A 99 -4.50 5.85 9.27
N CYS A 100 -4.82 5.95 7.98
CA CYS A 100 -6.19 5.95 7.50
C CYS A 100 -6.91 4.64 7.84
N LEU A 101 -6.22 3.50 7.73
CA LEU A 101 -6.76 2.22 8.18
C LEU A 101 -7.02 2.19 9.69
N TRP A 102 -6.07 2.68 10.49
CA TRP A 102 -6.21 2.82 11.94
C TRP A 102 -7.43 3.68 12.33
N LEU A 103 -7.60 4.83 11.67
CA LEU A 103 -8.72 5.74 11.88
C LEU A 103 -10.05 5.11 11.47
N ALA A 104 -10.10 4.46 10.31
CA ALA A 104 -11.28 3.72 9.85
C ALA A 104 -11.67 2.62 10.84
N MET A 105 -10.71 1.85 11.34
CA MET A 105 -10.95 0.84 12.37
C MET A 105 -11.55 1.46 13.64
N LYS A 106 -11.02 2.58 14.13
CA LYS A 106 -11.58 3.27 15.31
C LYS A 106 -13.00 3.78 15.10
N LEU A 107 -13.30 4.29 13.91
CA LEU A 107 -14.61 4.86 13.58
C LEU A 107 -15.68 3.78 13.34
N ILE A 108 -15.28 2.59 12.86
CA ILE A 108 -16.20 1.49 12.55
C ILE A 108 -16.29 0.45 13.67
N ALA A 109 -15.29 0.33 14.54
CA ALA A 109 -15.26 -0.63 15.65
C ALA A 109 -16.27 -0.29 16.74
N VAL A 110 -17.56 -0.53 16.48
CA VAL A 110 -18.65 -0.21 17.40
C VAL A 110 -19.10 -1.42 18.21
N ARG A 111 -18.74 -2.67 17.86
CA ARG A 111 -19.43 -3.85 18.46
C ARG A 111 -18.62 -5.10 18.79
N THR A 112 -17.31 -5.21 18.54
CA THR A 112 -16.67 -6.55 18.53
C THR A 112 -15.27 -6.68 19.15
N ALA A 113 -14.43 -5.64 19.13
CA ALA A 113 -13.21 -5.50 19.95
C ALA A 113 -12.61 -4.11 19.67
N ALA A 114 -11.96 -3.48 20.66
CA ALA A 114 -11.22 -2.25 20.42
C ALA A 114 -10.03 -2.52 19.48
N PRO A 115 -9.78 -1.67 18.46
CA PRO A 115 -8.67 -1.88 17.56
C PRO A 115 -7.34 -1.78 18.34
N CYS A 116 -6.43 -2.73 18.10
CA CYS A 116 -5.17 -2.80 18.81
C CYS A 116 -4.05 -2.15 17.99
N ARG A 117 -3.52 -1.05 18.54
CA ARG A 117 -2.42 -0.30 17.94
C ARG A 117 -1.18 -1.16 17.66
N SER A 118 -0.80 -2.00 18.62
CA SER A 118 0.37 -2.87 18.47
C SER A 118 0.22 -3.84 17.30
N LEU A 119 -0.99 -4.31 17.02
CA LEU A 119 -1.24 -5.23 15.90
C LEU A 119 -1.15 -4.52 14.56
N ILE A 120 -1.72 -3.33 14.42
CA ILE A 120 -1.60 -2.56 13.18
C ILE A 120 -0.16 -2.16 12.91
N CYS A 121 0.59 -1.75 13.94
CA CYS A 121 2.03 -1.49 13.83
C CYS A 121 2.82 -2.75 13.45
N SER A 122 2.51 -3.90 14.05
CA SER A 122 3.15 -5.19 13.70
C SER A 122 2.85 -5.61 12.26
N ALA A 123 1.58 -5.56 11.84
CA ALA A 123 1.16 -5.95 10.50
C ALA A 123 1.77 -5.08 9.39
N SER A 124 1.92 -3.78 9.67
CA SER A 124 2.37 -2.78 8.70
C SER A 124 3.85 -2.42 8.80
N SER A 125 4.54 -2.88 9.84
CA SER A 125 5.91 -2.47 10.16
C SER A 125 6.08 -0.95 10.42
N VAL A 126 5.00 -0.24 10.77
CA VAL A 126 5.03 1.17 11.17
C VAL A 126 5.30 1.30 12.66
N CYS A 127 6.20 2.20 13.04
CA CYS A 127 6.52 2.48 14.43
C CYS A 127 5.29 3.05 15.18
N PRO A 128 4.96 2.59 16.40
CA PRO A 128 3.85 3.14 17.17
C PRO A 128 3.94 4.65 17.41
N ALA A 129 5.13 5.19 17.67
CA ALA A 129 5.31 6.63 17.89
C ALA A 129 5.05 7.44 16.62
N GLU A 130 5.51 6.94 15.48
CA GLU A 130 5.27 7.56 14.16
C GLU A 130 3.79 7.58 13.82
N LEU A 131 3.09 6.46 14.08
CA LEU A 131 1.64 6.38 13.87
C LEU A 131 0.87 7.43 14.71
N SER A 132 1.38 7.85 15.89
CA SER A 132 0.70 8.84 16.74
C SER A 132 0.80 10.22 16.13
N TRP A 133 2.01 10.55 15.68
CA TRP A 133 2.26 11.81 15.01
C TRP A 133 1.44 11.89 13.73
N ARG A 134 1.48 10.83 12.92
CA ARG A 134 0.74 10.79 11.66
C ARG A 134 -0.77 10.84 11.87
N GLU A 135 -1.30 10.25 12.94
CA GLU A 135 -2.71 10.37 13.31
C GLU A 135 -3.16 11.82 13.46
N LEU A 136 -2.38 12.63 14.17
CA LEU A 136 -2.69 14.05 14.33
C LEU A 136 -2.61 14.81 13.00
N GLU A 137 -1.59 14.52 12.18
CA GLU A 137 -1.41 15.16 10.88
C GLU A 137 -2.55 14.84 9.91
N VAL A 138 -2.95 13.57 9.83
CA VAL A 138 -4.08 13.13 8.98
C VAL A 138 -5.39 13.74 9.45
N CYS A 139 -5.66 13.76 10.75
CA CYS A 139 -6.86 14.40 11.29
C CYS A 139 -6.91 15.89 10.95
N LYS A 140 -5.79 16.61 11.06
CA LYS A 140 -5.69 18.02 10.67
C LYS A 140 -5.89 18.22 9.17
N ALA A 141 -5.24 17.39 8.34
CA ALA A 141 -5.36 17.47 6.88
C ALA A 141 -6.79 17.21 6.39
N LEU A 142 -7.55 16.38 7.12
CA LEU A 142 -8.96 16.10 6.85
C LEU A 142 -9.92 17.03 7.60
N ASN A 143 -9.44 18.16 8.16
CA ASN A 143 -10.23 19.12 8.93
C ASN A 143 -11.06 18.52 10.08
N TRP A 144 -10.63 17.38 10.63
CA TRP A 144 -11.36 16.63 11.66
C TRP A 144 -12.73 16.09 11.22
N ASP A 145 -13.05 16.14 9.93
CA ASP A 145 -14.36 15.78 9.37
C ASP A 145 -14.48 14.29 8.99
N LEU A 146 -13.66 13.42 9.59
CA LEU A 146 -13.55 12.00 9.20
C LEU A 146 -14.92 11.31 9.16
N SER A 147 -15.76 11.51 10.17
CA SER A 147 -17.12 10.93 10.21
C SER A 147 -18.05 11.49 9.14
N ALA A 148 -17.93 12.78 8.80
CA ALA A 148 -18.72 13.39 7.74
C ALA A 148 -18.31 12.84 6.37
N LEU A 149 -17.01 12.76 6.09
CA LEU A 149 -16.46 12.17 4.87
C LEU A 149 -16.93 10.73 4.66
N LEU A 150 -16.96 9.93 5.74
CA LEU A 150 -17.42 8.55 5.68
C LEU A 150 -18.94 8.43 5.46
N ARG A 151 -19.75 9.36 5.97
CA ARG A 151 -21.20 9.40 5.72
C ARG A 151 -21.51 9.84 4.30
N GLU A 152 -20.82 10.87 3.80
CA GLU A 152 -20.96 11.35 2.42
C GLU A 152 -20.59 10.27 1.40
N ALA A 153 -19.57 9.45 1.71
CA ALA A 153 -19.20 8.30 0.91
C ALA A 153 -20.13 7.08 1.10
N GLY A 154 -21.12 7.15 1.98
CA GLY A 154 -22.07 6.06 2.24
C GLY A 154 -21.49 4.85 2.98
N VAL A 155 -20.29 4.98 3.58
CA VAL A 155 -19.60 3.88 4.28
C VAL A 155 -20.11 3.70 5.70
N VAL A 156 -20.52 4.79 6.35
CA VAL A 156 -21.10 4.79 7.70
C VAL A 156 -22.49 5.45 7.62
N ARG A 157 -23.47 4.86 8.30
CA ARG A 157 -24.85 5.36 8.39
C ARG A 157 -25.07 6.05 9.74
#